data_AF-A0AAW2S1K2-F1
#
_entry.id   AF-A0AAW2S1K2-F1
#
_cell.length_a   1.000
_cell.length_b   1.000
_cell.length_c   1.000
_cell.angle_alpha   90.00
_cell.angle_beta   90.00
_cell.angle_gamma   90.00
#
_symmetry.space_group_name_H-M   'P 1'
#
loop_
_entity.id
_entity.type
_entity.pdbx_description
1 polymer ?
#
loop_
_entity_poly.entity_id
_entity_poly.type
_entity_poly.pdbx_seq_one_letter_code
_entity_poly.pdbx_strand_id
1 'polypeptide(L)'
;MDIEPANEAPLIQFDQEKHSGPGIPGNDASVITALLANYEIERVFIDSDSSADILFGEAYDQMQLGDVSLETVDTSPYGFAGEVVHPKGMISLP
;
A
#
# COMPACT_ATOMS: atom_id res chain seq x y z
N MET A 1 4.46 32.10 18.24
CA MET A 1 5.37 30.97 18.00
C MET A 1 4.48 29.91 17.44
N ASP A 2 4.31 29.94 16.13
CA ASP A 2 3.48 28.99 15.41
C ASP A 2 4.20 27.65 15.46
N ILE A 3 3.50 26.63 15.97
CA ILE A 3 4.02 25.27 16.01
C ILE A 3 3.76 24.68 14.63
N GLU A 4 4.80 24.55 13.83
CA GLU A 4 4.81 23.76 12.60
C GLU A 4 4.39 22.32 12.96
N PRO A 5 3.32 21.76 12.37
CA PRO A 5 3.03 20.35 12.56
C PRO A 5 4.07 19.53 11.81
N ALA A 6 5.04 18.98 12.54
CA ALA A 6 5.94 17.95 12.05
C ALA A 6 5.16 16.63 11.88
N ASN A 7 4.38 16.50 10.80
CA ASN A 7 3.98 15.22 10.20
C ASN A 7 3.16 15.45 8.91
N GLU A 8 3.78 16.00 7.86
CA GLU A 8 3.21 15.80 6.52
C GLU A 8 3.66 14.41 6.07
N ALA A 9 2.75 13.44 6.20
CA ALA A 9 2.88 12.17 5.49
C ALA A 9 3.16 12.47 3.99
N PRO A 10 4.01 11.69 3.32
CA PRO A 10 4.42 11.99 1.95
C PRO A 10 3.19 12.17 1.06
N LEU A 11 3.19 13.27 0.30
CA LEU A 11 2.09 13.66 -0.57
C LEU A 11 1.97 12.64 -1.71
N ILE A 12 0.97 11.76 -1.64
CA ILE A 12 0.63 10.84 -2.73
C ILE A 12 -0.07 11.67 -3.80
N GLN A 13 0.66 12.04 -4.86
CA GLN A 13 0.12 12.77 -6.00
C GLN A 13 -0.25 11.76 -7.10
N PHE A 14 -1.52 11.76 -7.49
CA PHE A 14 -2.01 10.93 -8.58
C PHE A 14 -1.63 11.55 -9.93
N ASP A 15 -0.92 10.82 -10.79
CA ASP A 15 -1.15 10.97 -12.22
C ASP A 15 -2.31 10.07 -12.63
N GLN A 16 -3.16 10.56 -13.53
CA GLN A 16 -4.19 9.74 -14.15
C GLN A 16 -3.66 9.28 -15.50
N GLU A 17 -2.59 8.49 -15.52
CA GLU A 17 -2.26 7.74 -16.74
C GLU A 17 -3.25 6.59 -16.92
N LYS A 18 -4.38 6.91 -17.57
CA LYS A 18 -5.35 5.93 -18.05
C LYS A 18 -4.67 5.02 -19.07
N HIS A 19 -4.15 3.88 -18.62
CA HIS A 19 -3.70 2.81 -19.51
C HIS A 19 -4.89 2.33 -20.35
N SER A 20 -4.98 2.89 -21.55
CA SER A 20 -6.06 2.65 -22.51
C SER A 20 -5.83 1.31 -23.23
N GLY A 21 -5.90 0.21 -22.49
CA GLY A 21 -6.14 -1.12 -23.05
C GLY A 21 -7.64 -1.36 -23.24
N PRO A 22 -8.07 -2.34 -24.07
CA PRO A 22 -9.49 -2.67 -24.21
C PRO A 22 -10.06 -3.09 -22.85
N GLY A 23 -10.78 -2.15 -22.23
CA GLY A 23 -11.26 -2.25 -20.86
C GLY A 23 -12.39 -3.26 -20.73
N ILE A 24 -12.27 -4.13 -19.74
CA ILE A 24 -13.44 -4.79 -19.16
C ILE A 24 -14.20 -3.72 -18.38
N PRO A 25 -15.47 -3.44 -18.69
CA PRO A 25 -16.24 -2.47 -17.92
C PRO A 25 -16.48 -3.06 -16.52
N GLY A 26 -15.93 -2.40 -15.49
CA GLY A 26 -16.16 -2.75 -14.09
C GLY A 26 -14.94 -3.14 -13.27
N ASN A 27 -13.71 -2.92 -13.75
CA ASN A 27 -12.51 -3.03 -12.91
C ASN A 27 -11.68 -1.75 -13.03
N ASP A 28 -12.19 -0.65 -12.47
CA ASP A 28 -11.42 0.60 -12.29
C ASP A 28 -10.48 0.48 -11.08
N ALA A 29 -9.78 -0.66 -11.00
CA ALA A 29 -8.64 -0.85 -10.15
C ALA A 29 -7.61 0.22 -10.53
N SER A 30 -7.60 1.31 -9.78
CA SER A 30 -6.63 2.38 -10.00
C SER A 30 -5.31 1.88 -9.46
N VAL A 31 -4.41 1.50 -10.37
CA VAL A 31 -3.03 1.20 -10.04
C VAL A 31 -2.24 2.50 -10.13
N ILE A 32 -1.58 2.87 -9.04
CA ILE A 32 -0.76 4.09 -8.98
C ILE A 32 0.68 3.73 -8.65
N THR A 33 1.60 4.66 -8.94
CA THR A 33 2.94 4.67 -8.34
C THR A 33 2.90 5.51 -7.06
N ALA A 34 3.52 5.03 -5.98
CA ALA A 34 3.61 5.79 -4.73
C ALA A 34 5.00 5.71 -4.12
N LEU A 35 5.42 6.77 -3.43
CA LEU A 35 6.64 6.79 -2.64
C LEU A 35 6.31 6.41 -1.19
N LEU A 36 6.81 5.27 -0.72
CA LEU A 36 6.57 4.76 0.62
C LEU A 36 7.91 4.53 1.33
N ALA A 37 8.14 5.16 2.48
CA ALA A 37 9.41 5.05 3.21
C ALA A 37 10.67 5.30 2.35
N ASN A 38 10.62 6.27 1.43
CA ASN A 38 11.65 6.57 0.42
C ASN A 38 11.88 5.50 -0.66
N TYR A 39 10.96 4.55 -0.81
CA TYR A 39 10.97 3.57 -1.88
C TYR A 39 9.80 3.79 -2.84
N GLU A 40 10.07 3.80 -4.14
CA GLU A 40 9.06 3.92 -5.17
C GLU A 40 8.41 2.56 -5.44
N ILE A 41 7.12 2.46 -5.12
CA ILE A 41 6.29 1.27 -5.40
C ILE A 41 5.56 1.53 -6.72
N GLU A 42 5.93 0.80 -7.77
CA GLU A 42 5.40 0.98 -9.13
C GLU A 42 3.92 0.58 -9.28
N ARG A 43 3.39 -0.26 -8.38
CA ARG A 43 2.02 -0.80 -8.49
C ARG A 43 1.33 -0.87 -7.14
N VAL A 44 0.57 0.16 -6.82
CA VAL A 44 -0.32 0.23 -5.65
C VAL A 44 -1.76 0.12 -6.11
N PHE A 45 -2.48 -0.89 -5.62
CA PHE A 45 -3.90 -1.07 -5.89
C PHE A 45 -4.73 -0.25 -4.89
N ILE A 46 -5.53 0.68 -5.40
CA ILE A 46 -6.43 1.47 -4.55
C ILE A 46 -7.80 0.79 -4.49
N ASP A 47 -8.16 0.36 -3.28
CA ASP A 47 -9.47 -0.18 -2.96
C ASP A 47 -10.14 0.67 -1.89
N SER A 48 -11.15 1.46 -2.28
CA SER A 48 -11.88 2.33 -1.35
C SER A 48 -12.77 1.57 -0.38
N ASP A 49 -13.12 0.31 -0.70
CA ASP A 49 -13.94 -0.55 0.15
C ASP A 49 -13.06 -1.48 1.03
N SER A 50 -11.74 -1.43 0.88
CA SER A 50 -10.82 -2.09 1.81
C SER A 50 -10.74 -1.35 3.14
N SER A 51 -10.56 -2.13 4.22
CA SER A 51 -10.35 -1.61 5.59
C SER A 51 -8.90 -1.70 6.05
N ALA A 52 -8.01 -2.22 5.21
CA ALA A 52 -6.61 -2.44 5.54
C ALA A 52 -5.69 -2.13 4.36
N ASP A 53 -4.53 -1.56 4.67
CA ASP A 53 -3.41 -1.42 3.75
C ASP A 53 -2.58 -2.71 3.76
N ILE A 54 -2.31 -3.28 2.58
CA ILE A 54 -1.58 -4.54 2.45
C ILE A 54 -0.32 -4.31 1.64
N LEU A 55 0.84 -4.55 2.26
CA LEU A 55 2.13 -4.58 1.57
C LEU A 55 2.48 -6.02 1.21
N PHE A 56 2.70 -6.29 -0.08
CA PHE A 56 3.19 -7.60 -0.52
C PHE A 56 4.59 -7.88 0.01
N GLY A 57 4.84 -9.13 0.42
CA GLY A 57 6.14 -9.53 0.97
C GLY A 57 7.30 -9.24 0.02
N GLU A 58 7.10 -9.37 -1.30
CA GLU A 58 8.13 -9.03 -2.29
C GLU A 58 8.46 -7.54 -2.30
N ALA A 59 7.46 -6.66 -2.18
CA ALA A 59 7.69 -5.22 -2.07
C ALA A 59 8.45 -4.90 -0.77
N TYR A 60 8.06 -5.49 0.35
CA TYR A 60 8.79 -5.36 1.62
C TYR A 60 10.27 -5.78 1.48
N ASP A 61 10.53 -6.92 0.84
CA ASP A 61 11.89 -7.43 0.64
C ASP A 61 12.73 -6.47 -0.27
N GLN A 62 12.11 -5.88 -1.30
CA GLN A 62 12.77 -4.93 -2.21
C GLN A 62 12.99 -3.55 -1.60
N MET A 63 12.12 -3.11 -0.68
CA MET A 63 12.26 -1.83 0.03
C MET A 63 13.50 -1.80 0.93
N GLN A 64 14.10 -2.95 1.26
CA GLN A 64 15.33 -3.05 2.06
C GLN A 64 15.29 -2.20 3.33
N LEU A 65 14.18 -2.26 4.06
CA LEU A 65 13.89 -1.43 5.25
C LEU A 65 14.85 -1.65 6.44
N GLY A 66 15.90 -2.45 6.28
CA GLY A 66 16.88 -2.76 7.34
C GLY A 66 16.29 -3.66 8.43
N ASP A 67 16.78 -3.50 9.67
CA ASP A 67 16.37 -4.29 10.84
C ASP A 67 14.96 -3.91 11.39
N VAL A 68 14.09 -3.33 10.57
CA VAL A 68 12.71 -3.05 11.00
C VAL A 68 11.96 -4.36 11.13
N SER A 69 11.75 -4.78 12.38
CA SER A 69 11.05 -6.00 12.73
C SER A 69 9.57 -5.88 12.43
N LEU A 70 9.00 -6.90 11.79
CA LEU A 70 7.55 -7.07 11.70
C LEU A 70 6.98 -7.39 13.09
N GLU A 71 5.96 -6.66 13.50
CA GLU A 71 5.18 -6.97 14.68
C GLU A 71 4.28 -8.18 14.41
N THR A 72 4.13 -9.06 15.39
CA THR A 72 3.19 -10.19 15.27
C THR A 72 1.76 -9.65 15.26
N VAL A 73 0.92 -10.19 14.38
CA VAL A 73 -0.50 -9.84 14.31
C VAL A 73 -1.34 -11.11 14.29
N ASP A 74 -2.38 -11.14 15.13
CA ASP A 74 -3.26 -12.31 15.28
C ASP A 74 -4.50 -12.22 14.35
N THR A 75 -4.64 -11.12 13.63
CA THR A 75 -5.76 -10.87 12.71
C THR A 75 -5.37 -11.21 11.27
N SER A 76 -6.23 -11.96 10.59
CA SER A 76 -6.06 -12.30 9.16
C SER A 76 -7.11 -11.57 8.32
N PRO A 77 -6.73 -10.79 7.30
CA PRO A 77 -7.69 -10.20 6.37
C PRO A 77 -8.38 -11.27 5.51
N TYR A 78 -9.63 -10.99 5.15
CA TYR A 78 -10.41 -11.77 4.20
C TYR A 78 -10.32 -11.10 2.83
N GLY A 79 -9.91 -11.87 1.83
CA GLY A 79 -9.86 -11.41 0.45
C GLY A 79 -11.22 -11.52 -0.25
N PHE A 80 -11.25 -11.01 -1.48
CA PHE A 80 -12.48 -10.83 -2.25
C PHE A 80 -13.22 -12.13 -2.57
N ALA A 81 -12.52 -13.26 -2.69
CA ALA A 81 -13.12 -14.58 -2.92
C ALA A 81 -13.32 -15.37 -1.61
N GLY A 82 -13.20 -14.70 -0.45
CA GLY A 82 -13.32 -15.32 0.88
C GLY A 82 -12.06 -16.05 1.34
N GLU A 83 -10.94 -15.89 0.64
CA GLU A 83 -9.64 -16.38 1.07
C GLU A 83 -9.20 -15.71 2.36
N VAL A 84 -8.59 -16.48 3.26
CA VAL A 84 -7.97 -15.95 4.48
C VAL A 84 -6.47 -15.83 4.21
N VAL A 85 -5.94 -14.62 4.33
CA VAL A 85 -4.50 -14.39 4.19
C VAL A 85 -3.90 -14.25 5.58
N HIS A 86 -2.89 -15.06 5.89
CA HIS A 86 -2.12 -14.92 7.12
C HIS A 86 -0.95 -13.96 6.87
N PRO A 87 -0.97 -12.74 7.44
CA PRO A 87 0.11 -11.78 7.26
C PRO A 87 1.40 -12.28 7.93
N LYS A 88 2.55 -11.92 7.35
CA LYS A 88 3.87 -12.16 8.00
C LYS A 88 4.02 -11.33 9.28
N GLY A 89 3.33 -10.19 9.35
CA GLY A 89 3.27 -9.29 10.49
C GLY A 89 2.79 -7.91 10.07
N MET A 90 2.89 -6.95 10.98
CA MET A 90 2.53 -5.54 10.79
C MET A 90 3.77 -4.66 10.89
N ILE A 91 3.78 -3.56 10.15
CA ILE A 91 4.85 -2.56 10.19
C ILE A 91 4.22 -1.18 10.11
N SER A 92 4.80 -0.21 10.83
CA SER A 92 4.50 1.20 10.63
C SER A 92 5.60 1.81 9.75
N LEU A 93 5.18 2.44 8.67
CA LEU A 93 6.08 3.12 7.74
C LEU A 93 5.91 4.64 7.90
N PRO A 94 7.00 5.43 7.81
CA PRO A 94 6.92 6.89 7.84
C PRO A 94 6.25 7.48 6.60
#